data_AF-W4LTG6-F1
#
_entry.id   AF-W4LTG6-F1
#
_cell.length_a   1.000
_cell.length_b   1.000
_cell.length_c   1.000
_cell.angle_alpha   90.00
_cell.angle_beta   90.00
_cell.angle_gamma   90.00
#
_symmetry.space_group_name_H-M   'P 1'
#
loop_
_entity.id
_entity.type
_entity.pdbx_description
1 polymer ?
#
loop_
_entity_poly.entity_id
_entity_poly.type
_entity_poly.pdbx_seq_one_letter_code
_entity_poly.pdbx_strand_id
1 'polypeptide(L)'
;MLSVGRVQTPVLGLVVSRDRQHEGHATHDEGCMDATVAIGDLELQARWVPPNDEHAERPGWVSDPEWFQNVAVACKGAVAVVADVGTRSQTIPPPLPHTLLTLQVEAHRQYGLRPGQTLRIVQDLWEHHHLITHPRSDYPYLSDRQHGDAQALLEAVARVDPQLYAQAAVADISLKSRAFHSARIVTHHAIIPTGAVVPWDRLSQAEQQLYHLIAQAYVAQFYPAKQTVHTTLTIEIGGHRFVAKRTVVREPGWSALFDAVAQTSEDDDPDLLPDAAADVPQLHVQDTGLCLSLETRRKPARPPARYTQATLLQDLASVTQFVQDPAIRTRLQALDEAKPGEYGGVGTPASRSLILEILIQRGYLSEQGQHLISTDRGRALIDLLPDKAKTLDLTAWWHAEQVRIEAGEQDIKTYLSDVLAHLQAEIDTLKTAGLSIPAPAITACPVCRVGVLQKRPCEGGECWCCSRDPECRAAYADDRGNPNLNMVMARQAVAAKPVRERCGHVLLQPPDPQTQGLCGGSGSDDPEGWQTGRDSGREPVQWPEPSVVSP
;
A
#
# COMPACT_ATOMS: atom_id res chain seq x y z
N MET A 1 -3.51 -29.09 -4.15
CA MET A 1 -4.53 -28.16 -4.69
C MET A 1 -3.83 -26.92 -5.22
N LEU A 2 -4.24 -26.43 -6.39
CA LEU A 2 -3.92 -25.10 -6.91
C LEU A 2 -5.22 -24.30 -6.92
N SER A 3 -5.27 -23.18 -6.20
CA SER A 3 -6.40 -22.27 -6.22
C SER A 3 -6.17 -21.18 -7.26
N VAL A 4 -7.16 -20.99 -8.13
CA VAL A 4 -7.30 -19.87 -9.06
C VAL A 4 -8.48 -19.03 -8.60
N GLY A 5 -8.47 -17.74 -8.88
CA GLY A 5 -9.61 -16.85 -8.64
C GLY A 5 -9.40 -15.47 -9.23
N ARG A 6 -10.51 -14.86 -9.69
CA ARG A 6 -10.53 -13.60 -10.47
C ARG A 6 -9.56 -12.54 -9.96
N VAL A 7 -9.55 -12.25 -8.67
CA VAL A 7 -8.73 -11.16 -8.11
C VAL A 7 -7.34 -11.65 -7.70
N GLN A 8 -7.23 -12.78 -6.99
CA GLN A 8 -5.95 -13.27 -6.49
C GLN A 8 -4.94 -13.61 -7.61
N THR A 9 -5.42 -14.05 -8.77
CA THR A 9 -4.54 -14.58 -9.83
C THR A 9 -3.86 -13.46 -10.62
N PRO A 10 -4.55 -12.39 -11.04
CA PRO A 10 -3.90 -11.21 -11.62
C PRO A 10 -3.01 -10.45 -10.63
N VAL A 11 -3.35 -10.42 -9.34
CA VAL A 11 -2.48 -9.86 -8.29
C VAL A 11 -1.15 -10.65 -8.23
N LEU A 12 -1.21 -11.98 -8.25
CA LEU A 12 -0.01 -12.82 -8.37
C LEU A 12 0.72 -12.61 -9.71
N GLY A 13 -0.03 -12.43 -10.81
CA GLY A 13 0.48 -12.13 -12.14
C GLY A 13 1.30 -10.84 -12.19
N LEU A 14 0.84 -9.77 -11.53
CA LEU A 14 1.61 -8.52 -11.39
C LEU A 14 2.96 -8.77 -10.71
N VAL A 15 2.99 -9.49 -9.59
CA VAL A 15 4.24 -9.75 -8.84
C VAL A 15 5.19 -10.64 -9.65
N VAL A 16 4.69 -11.70 -10.28
CA VAL A 16 5.48 -12.57 -11.17
C VAL A 16 6.03 -11.78 -12.36
N SER A 17 5.25 -10.86 -12.94
CA SER A 17 5.69 -10.00 -14.04
C SER A 17 6.80 -9.04 -13.60
N ARG A 18 6.62 -8.33 -12.47
CA ARG A 18 7.62 -7.40 -11.92
C ARG A 18 8.91 -8.12 -11.53
N ASP A 19 8.82 -9.31 -10.94
CA ASP A 19 9.99 -10.13 -10.63
C ASP A 19 10.76 -10.56 -11.88
N ARG A 20 10.05 -10.95 -12.95
CA ARG A 20 10.66 -11.32 -14.23
C ARG A 20 11.33 -10.14 -14.92
N GLN A 21 10.70 -8.96 -14.87
CA GLN A 21 11.31 -7.72 -15.35
C GLN A 21 12.58 -7.39 -14.55
N HIS A 22 12.54 -7.53 -13.22
CA HIS A 22 13.67 -7.28 -12.34
C HIS A 22 14.83 -8.27 -12.54
N GLU A 23 14.53 -9.55 -12.79
CA GLU A 23 15.52 -10.63 -12.98
C GLU A 23 16.06 -10.70 -14.40
N GLY A 24 15.25 -10.33 -15.40
CA GLY A 24 15.62 -10.28 -16.81
C GLY A 24 16.27 -8.96 -17.24
N HIS A 25 16.38 -7.98 -16.34
CA HIS A 25 17.01 -6.68 -16.61
C HIS A 25 18.49 -6.86 -16.93
N ALA A 26 18.86 -6.64 -18.19
CA ALA A 26 20.26 -6.68 -18.61
C ALA A 26 21.00 -5.46 -18.04
N THR A 27 21.91 -5.71 -17.09
CA THR A 27 22.77 -4.66 -16.53
C THR A 27 23.63 -4.05 -17.63
N HIS A 28 23.34 -2.80 -17.96
CA HIS A 28 24.14 -1.94 -18.79
C HIS A 28 24.45 -0.67 -17.99
N ASP A 29 25.57 -0.01 -18.31
CA ASP A 29 25.87 1.29 -17.71
C ASP A 29 25.06 2.37 -18.42
N GLU A 30 24.35 3.18 -17.64
CA GLU A 30 23.85 4.47 -18.09
C GLU A 30 24.75 5.57 -17.53
N GLY A 31 24.86 6.68 -18.25
CA GLY A 31 25.52 7.88 -17.76
C GLY A 31 24.62 9.10 -17.80
N CYS A 32 24.92 10.07 -16.95
CA CYS A 32 24.49 11.45 -17.13
C CYS A 32 25.74 12.36 -17.21
N MET A 33 25.59 13.51 -17.86
CA MET A 33 26.62 14.55 -17.87
C MET A 33 26.07 15.82 -17.22
N ASP A 34 26.78 16.32 -16.23
CA ASP A 34 26.47 17.58 -15.57
C ASP A 34 27.59 18.59 -15.87
N ALA A 35 27.21 19.83 -16.16
CA ALA A 35 28.11 20.96 -16.39
C ALA A 35 28.09 21.90 -15.19
N THR A 36 29.27 22.29 -14.71
CA THR A 36 29.40 23.43 -13.79
C THR A 36 29.62 24.68 -14.62
N VAL A 37 28.76 25.69 -14.46
CA VAL A 37 28.74 26.90 -15.29
C VAL A 37 28.80 28.13 -14.39
N ALA A 38 29.70 29.06 -14.70
CA ALA A 38 29.78 30.38 -14.09
C ALA A 38 29.18 31.45 -15.01
N ILE A 39 28.12 32.13 -14.58
CA ILE A 39 27.48 33.25 -15.29
C ILE A 39 27.44 34.45 -14.34
N GLY A 40 28.22 35.49 -14.63
CA GLY A 40 28.48 36.57 -13.67
C GLY A 40 29.14 36.02 -12.39
N ASP A 41 28.59 36.40 -11.24
CA ASP A 41 29.03 35.91 -9.91
C ASP A 41 28.36 34.58 -9.49
N LEU A 42 27.49 34.00 -10.33
CA LEU A 42 26.75 32.77 -10.02
C LEU A 42 27.44 31.55 -10.63
N GLU A 43 27.81 30.59 -9.77
CA GLU A 43 28.17 29.22 -10.17
C GLU A 43 26.96 28.30 -9.97
N LEU A 44 26.62 27.50 -10.98
CA LEU A 44 25.49 26.58 -10.95
C LEU A 44 25.78 25.28 -11.72
N GLN A 45 25.13 24.19 -11.30
CA GLN A 45 25.18 22.92 -12.02
C GLN A 45 23.96 22.76 -12.94
N ALA A 46 24.19 22.33 -14.18
CA ALA A 46 23.15 22.08 -15.18
C ALA A 46 23.33 20.70 -15.82
N ARG A 47 22.26 19.92 -15.95
CA ARG A 47 22.29 18.58 -16.55
C ARG A 47 22.17 18.65 -18.07
N TRP A 48 23.05 17.97 -18.79
CA TRP A 48 22.92 17.78 -20.23
C TRP A 48 21.60 17.06 -20.56
N VAL A 49 20.91 17.52 -21.60
CA VAL A 49 19.71 16.87 -22.11
C VAL A 49 19.98 16.34 -23.53
N PRO A 50 19.91 15.01 -23.75
CA PRO A 50 20.15 14.42 -25.06
C PRO A 50 19.11 14.90 -26.10
N PRO A 51 19.49 15.01 -27.39
CA PRO A 51 18.52 15.12 -28.47
C PRO A 51 17.65 13.86 -28.54
N ASN A 52 16.33 14.03 -28.70
CA ASN A 52 15.33 12.95 -28.72
C ASN A 52 15.32 12.08 -27.44
N ASP A 53 14.96 12.70 -26.32
CA ASP A 53 14.70 12.09 -25.00
C ASP A 53 13.41 11.20 -24.97
N GLU A 54 13.14 10.45 -26.05
CA GLU A 54 11.93 9.60 -26.20
C GLU A 54 12.09 8.20 -25.59
N HIS A 55 13.31 7.81 -25.19
CA HIS A 55 13.65 6.44 -24.78
C HIS A 55 14.43 6.33 -23.45
N ALA A 56 14.68 7.42 -22.74
CA ALA A 56 15.33 7.35 -21.44
C ALA A 56 14.34 6.88 -20.37
N GLU A 57 14.60 5.72 -19.73
CA GLU A 57 13.84 5.29 -18.54
C GLU A 57 13.98 6.29 -17.38
N ARG A 58 15.03 7.13 -17.42
CA ARG A 58 15.28 8.24 -16.52
C ARG A 58 15.77 9.47 -17.30
N PRO A 59 15.02 10.59 -17.35
CA PRO A 59 15.38 11.76 -18.16
C PRO A 59 16.81 12.27 -17.91
N GLY A 60 17.57 12.48 -18.99
CA GLY A 60 18.98 12.90 -18.94
C GLY A 60 19.99 11.79 -18.63
N TRP A 61 19.57 10.51 -18.61
CA TRP A 61 20.47 9.36 -18.59
C TRP A 61 20.49 8.69 -19.97
N VAL A 62 21.67 8.29 -20.45
CA VAL A 62 21.85 7.57 -21.73
C VAL A 62 22.86 6.43 -21.61
N SER A 63 22.60 5.33 -22.32
CA SER A 63 23.42 4.12 -22.32
C SER A 63 24.60 4.17 -23.30
N ASP A 64 24.58 5.09 -24.27
CA ASP A 64 25.59 5.16 -25.34
C ASP A 64 26.77 6.07 -24.94
N PRO A 65 28.01 5.52 -24.85
CA PRO A 65 29.18 6.26 -24.41
C PRO A 65 29.71 7.30 -25.42
N GLU A 66 29.38 7.20 -26.72
CA GLU A 66 29.89 8.12 -27.73
C GLU A 66 29.33 9.55 -27.56
N TRP A 67 28.09 9.67 -27.07
CA TRP A 67 27.47 10.96 -26.76
C TRP A 67 28.31 11.80 -25.80
N PHE A 68 28.75 11.23 -24.68
CA PHE A 68 29.54 11.97 -23.69
C PHE A 68 30.86 12.47 -24.28
N GLN A 69 31.50 11.69 -25.15
CA GLN A 69 32.76 12.10 -25.77
C GLN A 69 32.53 13.23 -26.79
N ASN A 70 31.46 13.16 -27.58
CA ASN A 70 31.08 14.20 -28.53
C ASN A 70 30.72 15.52 -27.82
N VAL A 71 29.88 15.45 -26.77
CA VAL A 71 29.49 16.62 -25.96
C VAL A 71 30.71 17.23 -25.26
N ALA A 72 31.57 16.41 -24.63
CA ALA A 72 32.78 16.90 -23.96
C ALA A 72 33.76 17.60 -24.92
N VAL A 73 33.88 17.13 -26.17
CA VAL A 73 34.70 17.79 -27.20
C VAL A 73 34.06 19.11 -27.64
N ALA A 74 32.76 19.12 -27.92
CA ALA A 74 32.04 20.30 -28.41
C ALA A 74 31.95 21.43 -27.38
N CYS A 75 31.77 21.09 -26.10
CA CYS A 75 31.66 22.05 -25.01
C CYS A 75 33.02 22.58 -24.49
N LYS A 76 34.16 21.97 -24.88
CA LYS A 76 35.48 22.32 -24.36
C LYS A 76 35.90 23.74 -24.78
N GLY A 77 35.88 24.66 -23.82
CA GLY A 77 36.21 26.08 -24.06
C GLY A 77 35.10 26.83 -24.81
N ALA A 78 33.92 26.25 -24.96
CA ALA A 78 32.76 26.94 -25.48
C ALA A 78 32.20 27.93 -24.42
N VAL A 79 31.68 29.06 -24.90
CA VAL A 79 30.90 29.98 -24.08
C VAL A 79 29.58 29.29 -23.72
N ALA A 80 29.17 29.40 -22.46
CA ALA A 80 27.84 29.02 -22.03
C ALA A 80 26.90 30.20 -22.23
N VAL A 81 25.74 29.98 -22.87
CA VAL A 81 24.75 31.03 -23.18
C VAL A 81 23.41 30.63 -22.58
N VAL A 82 22.78 31.54 -21.84
CA VAL A 82 21.41 31.35 -21.35
C VAL A 82 20.45 31.46 -22.54
N ALA A 83 19.86 30.33 -22.93
CA ALA A 83 18.94 30.22 -24.06
C ALA A 83 17.47 30.45 -23.65
N ASP A 84 17.08 30.02 -22.45
CA ASP A 84 15.73 30.23 -21.91
C ASP A 84 15.73 30.30 -20.36
N VAL A 85 14.80 31.06 -19.80
CA VAL A 85 14.60 31.26 -18.35
C VAL A 85 13.11 31.19 -18.04
N GLY A 86 12.63 29.98 -17.74
CA GLY A 86 11.25 29.73 -17.33
C GLY A 86 11.08 29.80 -15.82
N THR A 87 10.43 30.84 -15.30
CA THR A 87 10.03 30.90 -13.86
C THR A 87 8.52 30.76 -13.73
N ARG A 88 8.09 29.81 -12.90
CA ARG A 88 6.67 29.58 -12.56
C ARG A 88 6.46 29.52 -11.05
N SER A 89 5.46 30.26 -10.56
CA SER A 89 4.95 30.06 -9.20
C SER A 89 3.94 28.92 -9.20
N GLN A 90 4.01 28.04 -8.20
CA GLN A 90 3.07 26.95 -7.99
C GLN A 90 2.51 26.99 -6.57
N THR A 91 1.18 27.08 -6.47
CA THR A 91 0.44 26.96 -5.21
C THR A 91 0.05 25.49 -5.02
N ILE A 92 0.59 24.84 -4.00
CA ILE A 92 0.36 23.43 -3.70
C ILE A 92 -0.64 23.35 -2.53
N PRO A 93 -1.90 22.95 -2.76
CA PRO A 93 -2.89 22.81 -1.68
C PRO A 93 -2.48 21.70 -0.72
N PRO A 94 -3.02 21.67 0.51
CA PRO A 94 -2.74 20.58 1.44
C PRO A 94 -3.07 19.20 0.83
N PRO A 95 -2.35 18.15 1.28
CA PRO A 95 -2.71 16.77 0.97
C PRO A 95 -4.14 16.52 1.47
N LEU A 96 -4.89 15.66 0.80
CA LEU A 96 -6.24 15.33 1.28
C LEU A 96 -6.14 14.44 2.54
N PRO A 97 -7.13 14.51 3.46
CA PRO A 97 -7.23 13.57 4.57
C PRO A 97 -7.25 12.11 4.11
N HIS A 98 -6.85 11.21 5.02
CA HIS A 98 -6.54 9.83 4.65
C HIS A 98 -7.76 9.00 4.20
N THR A 99 -7.53 8.16 3.19
CA THR A 99 -8.31 6.94 2.93
C THR A 99 -7.58 5.77 3.58
N LEU A 100 -8.21 4.58 3.63
CA LEU A 100 -7.52 3.39 4.14
C LEU A 100 -6.23 3.11 3.34
N LEU A 101 -6.29 3.28 2.01
CA LEU A 101 -5.14 3.07 1.14
C LEU A 101 -4.00 4.07 1.42
N THR A 102 -4.28 5.37 1.45
CA THR A 102 -3.20 6.37 1.63
C THR A 102 -2.58 6.25 3.01
N LEU A 103 -3.36 5.87 4.03
CA LEU A 103 -2.83 5.57 5.36
C LEU A 103 -2.01 4.28 5.41
N GLN A 104 -2.42 3.22 4.71
CA GLN A 104 -1.63 1.98 4.59
C GLN A 104 -0.29 2.22 3.90
N VAL A 105 -0.25 3.07 2.87
CA VAL A 105 0.97 3.48 2.19
C VAL A 105 1.86 4.30 3.10
N GLU A 106 1.32 5.33 3.75
CA GLU A 106 2.10 6.26 4.58
C GLU A 106 2.65 5.59 5.84
N ALA A 107 1.85 4.75 6.50
CA ALA A 107 2.27 3.95 7.64
C ALA A 107 3.36 2.92 7.27
N HIS A 108 3.33 2.39 6.05
CA HIS A 108 4.41 1.54 5.55
C HIS A 108 5.68 2.34 5.30
N ARG A 109 5.57 3.53 4.68
CA ARG A 109 6.68 4.43 4.38
C ARG A 109 7.40 4.91 5.65
N GLN A 110 6.66 5.41 6.64
CA GLN A 110 7.27 5.98 7.85
C GLN A 110 7.65 4.94 8.90
N TYR A 111 6.85 3.88 9.06
CA TYR A 111 6.94 2.97 10.23
C TYR A 111 7.12 1.49 9.85
N GLY A 112 7.20 1.15 8.55
CA GLY A 112 7.34 -0.23 8.09
C GLY A 112 6.10 -1.10 8.33
N LEU A 113 4.97 -0.52 8.76
CA LEU A 113 3.75 -1.26 9.08
C LEU A 113 3.21 -1.95 7.81
N ARG A 114 2.74 -3.19 7.96
CA ARG A 114 2.11 -3.93 6.86
C ARG A 114 0.67 -3.47 6.69
N PRO A 115 0.12 -3.35 5.46
CA PRO A 115 -1.27 -2.93 5.24
C PRO A 115 -2.34 -3.66 6.07
N GLY A 116 -2.19 -4.97 6.29
CA GLY A 116 -3.09 -5.75 7.18
C GLY A 116 -2.94 -5.41 8.66
N GLN A 117 -1.73 -5.05 9.13
CA GLN A 117 -1.51 -4.54 10.48
C GLN A 117 -2.15 -3.16 10.64
N THR A 118 -1.92 -2.24 9.68
CA THR A 118 -2.55 -0.92 9.67
C THR A 118 -4.05 -1.03 9.78
N LEU A 119 -4.71 -1.85 8.93
CA LEU A 119 -6.16 -2.08 8.98
C LEU A 119 -6.64 -2.55 10.36
N ARG A 120 -5.93 -3.47 11.01
CA ARG A 120 -6.30 -3.95 12.35
C ARG A 120 -6.18 -2.85 13.42
N ILE A 121 -5.14 -2.02 13.34
CA ILE A 121 -4.91 -0.95 14.33
C ILE A 121 -5.93 0.19 14.15
N VAL A 122 -6.24 0.60 12.92
CA VAL A 122 -7.28 1.62 12.69
C VAL A 122 -8.69 1.12 13.05
N GLN A 123 -8.93 -0.19 12.97
CA GLN A 123 -10.15 -0.79 13.50
C GLN A 123 -10.22 -0.65 15.03
N ASP A 124 -9.12 -0.83 15.76
CA ASP A 124 -9.09 -0.63 17.22
C ASP A 124 -9.31 0.85 17.60
N LEU A 125 -8.60 1.77 16.90
CA LEU A 125 -8.81 3.23 17.04
C LEU A 125 -10.28 3.66 16.80
N TRP A 126 -11.02 2.96 15.94
CA TRP A 126 -12.43 3.23 15.65
C TRP A 126 -13.40 2.52 16.61
N GLU A 127 -13.26 1.21 16.79
CA GLU A 127 -14.21 0.35 17.51
C GLU A 127 -14.00 0.36 19.03
N HIS A 128 -12.76 0.51 19.50
CA HIS A 128 -12.42 0.44 20.93
C HIS A 128 -12.17 1.83 21.54
N HIS A 129 -11.38 2.68 20.87
CA HIS A 129 -11.04 4.02 21.39
C HIS A 129 -11.97 5.13 20.89
N HIS A 130 -12.73 4.88 19.82
CA HIS A 130 -13.59 5.85 19.13
C HIS A 130 -12.90 7.14 18.69
N LEU A 131 -11.57 7.12 18.55
CA LEU A 131 -10.72 8.29 18.27
C LEU A 131 -10.79 8.75 16.81
N ILE A 132 -11.19 7.88 15.89
CA ILE A 132 -11.24 8.16 14.46
C ILE A 132 -12.59 7.75 13.85
N THR A 133 -12.87 8.24 12.65
CA THR A 133 -14.06 7.89 11.87
C THR A 133 -13.91 6.55 11.13
N HIS A 134 -14.97 6.08 10.46
CA HIS A 134 -15.04 4.75 9.84
C HIS A 134 -13.82 4.44 8.94
N PRO A 135 -12.97 3.46 9.31
CA PRO A 135 -11.60 3.38 8.83
C PRO A 135 -11.43 2.62 7.50
N ARG A 136 -12.53 2.18 6.87
CA ARG A 136 -12.52 1.43 5.60
C ARG A 136 -12.93 2.28 4.39
N SER A 137 -12.82 3.61 4.52
CA SER A 137 -13.20 4.56 3.48
C SER A 137 -12.17 4.65 2.34
N ASP A 138 -12.70 4.75 1.12
CA ASP A 138 -12.01 5.08 -0.14
C ASP A 138 -12.15 6.56 -0.55
N TYR A 139 -12.90 7.38 0.20
CA TYR A 139 -13.16 8.78 -0.15
C TYR A 139 -12.29 9.75 0.67
N PRO A 140 -11.45 10.59 0.04
CA PRO A 140 -10.55 11.53 0.72
C PRO A 140 -11.21 12.89 1.03
N TYR A 141 -12.54 12.98 1.05
CA TYR A 141 -13.31 14.22 1.19
C TYR A 141 -14.12 14.28 2.47
N LEU A 142 -14.47 15.50 2.88
CA LEU A 142 -15.28 15.86 4.05
C LEU A 142 -16.47 16.74 3.61
N SER A 143 -17.53 16.74 4.40
CA SER A 143 -18.73 17.55 4.13
C SER A 143 -18.58 18.97 4.66
N ASP A 144 -19.36 19.90 4.12
CA ASP A 144 -19.41 21.29 4.58
C ASP A 144 -19.87 21.40 6.04
N ARG A 145 -20.67 20.44 6.51
CA ARG A 145 -21.09 20.34 7.91
C ARG A 145 -19.91 20.01 8.84
N GLN A 146 -19.04 19.09 8.43
CA GLN A 146 -17.84 18.70 9.20
C GLN A 146 -16.79 19.81 9.29
N HIS A 147 -16.87 20.84 8.44
CA HIS A 147 -16.09 22.07 8.62
C HIS A 147 -16.56 22.88 9.84
N GLY A 148 -17.88 22.89 10.11
CA GLY A 148 -18.45 23.54 11.30
C GLY A 148 -18.03 22.89 12.63
N ASP A 149 -17.65 21.60 12.61
CA ASP A 149 -17.16 20.86 13.78
C ASP A 149 -15.66 21.08 14.04
N ALA A 150 -14.95 21.82 13.17
CA ALA A 150 -13.49 21.92 13.14
C ALA A 150 -12.84 22.32 14.46
N GLN A 151 -13.38 23.34 15.14
CA GLN A 151 -12.82 23.82 16.41
C GLN A 151 -12.80 22.70 17.46
N ALA A 152 -13.92 21.98 17.63
CA ALA A 152 -14.02 20.92 18.63
C ALA A 152 -13.10 19.72 18.31
N LEU A 153 -12.90 19.41 17.03
CA LEU A 153 -11.98 18.36 16.59
C LEU A 153 -10.51 18.75 16.76
N LEU A 154 -10.13 20.00 16.48
CA LEU A 154 -8.78 20.51 16.73
C LEU A 154 -8.46 20.56 18.24
N GLU A 155 -9.43 20.97 19.07
CA GLU A 155 -9.33 20.90 20.53
C GLU A 155 -9.24 19.45 21.06
N ALA A 156 -9.83 18.47 20.38
CA ALA A 156 -9.68 17.05 20.71
C ALA A 156 -8.29 16.54 20.30
N VAL A 157 -7.83 16.82 19.07
CA VAL A 157 -6.48 16.47 18.58
C VAL A 157 -5.41 17.00 19.52
N ALA A 158 -5.46 18.28 19.91
CA ALA A 158 -4.49 18.88 20.81
C ALA A 158 -4.44 18.20 22.20
N ARG A 159 -5.55 17.60 22.65
CA ARG A 159 -5.61 16.87 23.94
C ARG A 159 -5.19 15.40 23.83
N VAL A 160 -5.28 14.79 22.65
CA VAL A 160 -4.89 13.39 22.42
C VAL A 160 -3.43 13.29 22.01
N ASP A 161 -2.98 14.08 21.03
CA ASP A 161 -1.62 14.02 20.47
C ASP A 161 -0.77 15.22 20.93
N PRO A 162 0.19 15.02 21.85
CA PRO A 162 1.07 16.09 22.31
C PRO A 162 1.95 16.70 21.22
N GLN A 163 2.24 15.98 20.13
CA GLN A 163 3.11 16.43 19.05
C GLN A 163 2.41 17.45 18.14
N LEU A 164 1.07 17.44 18.12
CA LEU A 164 0.23 18.35 17.34
C LEU A 164 -0.41 19.46 18.19
N TYR A 165 -0.17 19.49 19.50
CA TYR A 165 -0.79 20.46 20.43
C TYR A 165 -0.67 21.91 19.95
N ALA A 166 0.56 22.36 19.64
CA ALA A 166 0.79 23.74 19.23
C ALA A 166 0.20 24.04 17.84
N GLN A 167 0.31 23.08 16.93
CA GLN A 167 -0.12 23.16 15.53
C GLN A 167 -1.65 23.21 15.41
N ALA A 168 -2.36 22.36 16.17
CA ALA A 168 -3.81 22.39 16.25
C ALA A 168 -4.33 23.67 16.94
N ALA A 169 -3.59 24.22 17.91
CA ALA A 169 -3.97 25.45 18.61
C ALA A 169 -3.81 26.74 17.77
N VAL A 170 -2.95 26.75 16.73
CA VAL A 170 -2.78 27.90 15.81
C VAL A 170 -3.44 27.72 14.45
N ALA A 171 -4.18 26.62 14.25
CA ALA A 171 -4.87 26.30 13.01
C ALA A 171 -6.00 27.32 12.72
N ASP A 172 -6.09 27.79 11.47
CA ASP A 172 -7.10 28.77 11.07
C ASP A 172 -8.37 28.06 10.58
N ILE A 173 -9.38 27.97 11.46
CA ILE A 173 -10.68 27.37 11.16
C ILE A 173 -11.49 28.13 10.10
N SER A 174 -11.12 29.36 9.75
CA SER A 174 -11.74 30.08 8.62
C SER A 174 -11.27 29.54 7.26
N LEU A 175 -10.10 28.90 7.21
CA LEU A 175 -9.62 28.21 6.02
C LEU A 175 -10.45 26.96 5.76
N LYS A 176 -10.74 26.75 4.47
CA LYS A 176 -11.50 25.62 3.97
C LYS A 176 -10.77 25.05 2.76
N SER A 177 -9.98 24.01 2.99
CA SER A 177 -9.26 23.33 1.91
C SER A 177 -10.20 22.64 0.91
N ARG A 178 -9.61 22.18 -0.20
CA ARG A 178 -10.28 21.32 -1.20
C ARG A 178 -10.82 19.98 -0.67
N ALA A 179 -10.53 19.62 0.58
CA ALA A 179 -11.08 18.41 1.22
C ALA A 179 -12.57 18.59 1.56
N PHE A 180 -13.02 19.80 1.91
CA PHE A 180 -14.42 20.08 2.27
C PHE A 180 -15.25 20.29 1.00
N HIS A 181 -15.80 19.20 0.46
CA HIS A 181 -16.49 19.18 -0.82
C HIS A 181 -17.62 18.14 -0.80
N SER A 182 -18.80 18.53 -0.27
CA SER A 182 -19.93 17.61 -0.06
C SER A 182 -20.36 16.83 -1.30
N ALA A 183 -20.29 17.42 -2.50
CA ALA A 183 -20.65 16.76 -3.76
C ALA A 183 -19.68 15.64 -4.19
N ARG A 184 -18.53 15.47 -3.52
CA ARG A 184 -17.57 14.38 -3.74
C ARG A 184 -17.70 13.23 -2.72
N ILE A 185 -18.66 13.32 -1.79
CA ILE A 185 -18.99 12.24 -0.87
C ILE A 185 -20.14 11.44 -1.46
N VAL A 186 -19.97 10.12 -1.55
CA VAL A 186 -21.00 9.19 -2.05
C VAL A 186 -21.54 8.31 -0.92
N THR A 187 -20.68 7.51 -0.29
CA THR A 187 -21.06 6.57 0.79
C THR A 187 -20.37 6.88 2.11
N HIS A 188 -19.08 7.22 2.06
CA HIS A 188 -18.25 7.53 3.21
C HIS A 188 -17.45 8.82 2.96
N HIS A 189 -16.92 9.39 4.02
CA HIS A 189 -15.98 10.51 4.00
C HIS A 189 -14.60 10.04 4.48
N ALA A 190 -13.61 10.92 4.51
CA ALA A 190 -12.24 10.58 4.90
C ALA A 190 -12.12 10.10 6.36
N ILE A 191 -11.03 9.38 6.62
CA ILE A 191 -10.62 8.98 7.97
C ILE A 191 -10.03 10.22 8.66
N ILE A 192 -10.69 10.68 9.70
CA ILE A 192 -10.32 11.87 10.49
C ILE A 192 -10.52 11.59 11.98
N PRO A 193 -9.94 12.43 12.87
CA PRO A 193 -10.22 12.36 14.31
C PRO A 193 -11.70 12.62 14.63
N THR A 194 -12.15 12.14 15.79
CA THR A 194 -13.44 12.49 16.39
C THR A 194 -13.25 13.48 17.56
N GLY A 195 -14.34 13.86 18.22
CA GLY A 195 -14.28 14.60 19.50
C GLY A 195 -13.93 13.73 20.73
N ALA A 196 -13.68 12.43 20.56
CA ALA A 196 -13.27 11.56 21.66
C ALA A 196 -11.85 11.90 22.13
N VAL A 197 -11.59 11.77 23.44
CA VAL A 197 -10.28 12.03 24.04
C VAL A 197 -9.86 10.84 24.88
N VAL A 198 -8.76 10.21 24.49
CA VAL A 198 -8.08 9.14 25.22
C VAL A 198 -6.67 9.63 25.58
N PRO A 199 -6.20 9.45 26.82
CA PRO A 199 -4.81 9.75 27.18
C PRO A 199 -3.81 9.03 26.28
N TRP A 200 -2.83 9.77 25.75
CA TRP A 200 -1.82 9.27 24.80
C TRP A 200 -1.10 8.00 25.27
N ASP A 201 -0.81 7.92 26.56
CA ASP A 201 -0.12 6.80 27.23
C ASP A 201 -0.94 5.50 27.30
N ARG A 202 -2.25 5.56 27.02
CA ARG A 202 -3.11 4.36 26.90
C ARG A 202 -3.12 3.76 25.49
N LEU A 203 -2.65 4.50 24.50
CA LEU A 203 -2.47 4.01 23.14
C LEU A 203 -1.11 3.31 23.03
N SER A 204 -1.06 2.15 22.36
CA SER A 204 0.22 1.54 21.97
C SER A 204 0.96 2.42 20.97
N GLN A 205 2.28 2.23 20.85
CA GLN A 205 3.10 2.99 19.91
C GLN A 205 2.57 2.98 18.46
N ALA A 206 1.98 1.87 18.02
CA ALA A 206 1.44 1.75 16.66
C ALA A 206 0.09 2.47 16.50
N GLU A 207 -0.72 2.54 17.56
CA GLU A 207 -1.96 3.34 17.60
C GLU A 207 -1.64 4.83 17.63
N GLN A 208 -0.67 5.24 18.45
CA GLN A 208 -0.11 6.59 18.49
C GLN A 208 0.37 7.04 17.10
N GLN A 209 1.19 6.22 16.45
CA GLN A 209 1.69 6.46 15.09
C GLN A 209 0.58 6.66 14.05
N LEU A 210 -0.45 5.81 14.05
CA LEU A 210 -1.54 5.93 13.08
C LEU A 210 -2.51 7.07 13.40
N TYR A 211 -2.79 7.34 14.68
CA TYR A 211 -3.56 8.51 15.07
C TYR A 211 -2.84 9.80 14.68
N HIS A 212 -1.52 9.88 14.89
CA HIS A 212 -0.71 11.03 14.48
C HIS A 212 -0.85 11.33 12.98
N LEU A 213 -0.70 10.34 12.10
CA LEU A 213 -0.87 10.52 10.64
C LEU A 213 -2.27 11.04 10.29
N ILE A 214 -3.31 10.44 10.87
CA ILE A 214 -4.71 10.85 10.66
C ILE A 214 -4.96 12.29 11.15
N ALA A 215 -4.45 12.64 12.32
CA ALA A 215 -4.62 13.95 12.93
C ALA A 215 -3.80 15.04 12.21
N GLN A 216 -2.54 14.76 11.85
CA GLN A 216 -1.66 15.67 11.10
C GLN A 216 -2.26 16.01 9.73
N ALA A 217 -2.77 15.01 9.01
CA ALA A 217 -3.48 15.22 7.75
C ALA A 217 -4.78 16.02 7.92
N TYR A 218 -5.49 15.90 9.05
CA TYR A 218 -6.67 16.72 9.35
C TYR A 218 -6.30 18.17 9.70
N VAL A 219 -5.30 18.40 10.57
CA VAL A 219 -4.81 19.74 10.95
C VAL A 219 -4.34 20.51 9.71
N ALA A 220 -3.69 19.84 8.75
CA ALA A 220 -3.25 20.43 7.48
C ALA A 220 -4.37 21.06 6.63
N GLN A 221 -5.65 20.73 6.86
CA GLN A 221 -6.77 21.33 6.12
C GLN A 221 -7.10 22.77 6.55
N PHE A 222 -6.52 23.21 7.67
CA PHE A 222 -6.69 24.53 8.29
C PHE A 222 -5.40 25.37 8.25
N TYR A 223 -4.52 25.04 7.30
CA TYR A 223 -3.27 25.73 7.01
C TYR A 223 -3.28 26.27 5.57
N PRO A 224 -2.59 27.38 5.28
CA PRO A 224 -2.50 27.91 3.92
C PRO A 224 -1.74 26.97 2.99
N ALA A 225 -1.95 27.13 1.69
CA ALA A 225 -1.25 26.36 0.66
C ALA A 225 0.27 26.65 0.68
N LYS A 226 1.09 25.62 0.40
CA LYS A 226 2.54 25.80 0.19
C LYS A 226 2.75 26.58 -1.11
N GLN A 227 3.49 27.69 -1.06
CA GLN A 227 3.86 28.46 -2.24
C GLN A 227 5.31 28.16 -2.63
N THR A 228 5.50 27.62 -3.83
CA THR A 228 6.83 27.37 -4.41
C THR A 228 7.05 28.20 -5.68
N VAL A 229 8.30 28.54 -5.95
CA VAL A 229 8.75 29.11 -7.22
C VAL A 229 9.73 28.13 -7.85
N HIS A 230 9.38 27.63 -9.04
CA HIS A 230 10.25 26.77 -9.82
C HIS A 230 10.87 27.59 -10.95
N THR A 231 12.20 27.64 -11.00
CA THR A 231 12.96 28.25 -12.08
C THR A 231 13.67 27.15 -12.86
N THR A 232 13.48 27.13 -14.18
CA THR A 232 14.18 26.27 -15.12
C THR A 232 15.04 27.14 -16.02
N LEU A 233 16.35 26.91 -16.01
CA LEU A 233 17.32 27.57 -16.85
C LEU A 233 17.74 26.61 -17.95
N THR A 234 17.61 27.03 -19.21
CA THR A 234 18.18 26.31 -20.35
C THR A 234 19.44 27.02 -20.79
N ILE A 235 20.56 26.30 -20.78
CA ILE A 235 21.89 26.81 -21.13
C ILE A 235 22.40 26.05 -22.34
N GLU A 236 22.85 26.75 -23.37
CA GLU A 236 23.54 26.17 -24.51
C GLU A 236 25.05 26.26 -24.33
N ILE A 237 25.73 25.14 -24.50
CA ILE A 237 27.19 25.03 -24.43
C ILE A 237 27.65 24.18 -25.62
N GLY A 238 28.45 24.74 -26.52
CA GLY A 238 28.98 24.00 -27.68
C GLY A 238 27.91 23.45 -28.64
N GLY A 239 26.71 24.04 -28.67
CA GLY A 239 25.56 23.53 -29.46
C GLY A 239 24.76 22.41 -28.78
N HIS A 240 25.08 22.07 -27.53
CA HIS A 240 24.32 21.13 -26.71
C HIS A 240 23.52 21.85 -25.63
N ARG A 241 22.34 21.29 -25.31
CA ARG A 241 21.41 21.83 -24.32
C ARG A 241 21.68 21.24 -22.93
N PHE A 242 21.81 22.13 -21.94
CA PHE A 242 21.89 21.80 -20.53
C PHE A 242 20.72 22.47 -19.80
N VAL A 243 20.19 21.83 -18.76
CA VAL A 243 19.06 22.32 -17.97
C VAL A 243 19.41 22.29 -16.49
N ALA A 244 19.37 23.46 -15.86
CA ALA A 244 19.35 23.58 -14.40
C ALA A 244 17.90 23.83 -13.95
N LYS A 245 17.51 23.20 -12.84
CA LYS A 245 16.21 23.42 -12.20
C LYS A 245 16.46 23.84 -10.77
N ARG A 246 15.61 24.73 -10.27
CA ARG A 246 15.63 25.15 -8.88
C ARG A 246 14.23 25.27 -8.31
N THR A 247 14.02 24.89 -7.06
CA THR A 247 12.76 25.10 -6.34
C THR A 247 12.99 25.95 -5.09
N VAL A 248 12.26 27.05 -4.95
CA VAL A 248 12.31 27.88 -3.73
C VAL A 248 10.94 27.87 -3.06
N VAL A 249 10.87 27.42 -1.82
CA VAL A 249 9.68 27.59 -0.97
C VAL A 249 9.61 29.06 -0.54
N ARG A 250 8.57 29.78 -0.98
CA ARG A 250 8.32 31.17 -0.56
C ARG A 250 7.45 31.23 0.69
N GLU A 251 6.46 30.33 0.78
CA GLU A 251 5.66 30.11 1.98
C GLU A 251 5.50 28.60 2.20
N PRO A 252 5.89 28.03 3.36
CA PRO A 252 5.75 26.59 3.59
C PRO A 252 4.28 26.17 3.78
N GLY A 253 3.46 27.05 4.37
CA GLY A 253 2.06 26.78 4.65
C GLY A 253 1.87 25.47 5.43
N TRP A 254 1.00 24.59 4.91
CA TRP A 254 0.77 23.27 5.49
C TRP A 254 2.01 22.37 5.56
N SER A 255 3.06 22.57 4.75
CA SER A 255 4.21 21.63 4.76
C SER A 255 4.97 21.67 6.07
N ALA A 256 4.95 22.81 6.77
CA ALA A 256 5.59 22.97 8.08
C ALA A 256 5.11 21.96 9.13
N LEU A 257 3.93 21.35 8.94
CA LEU A 257 3.42 20.26 9.78
C LEU A 257 4.16 18.93 9.58
N PHE A 258 4.71 18.71 8.39
CA PHE A 258 5.38 17.47 7.95
C PHE A 258 6.92 17.64 7.92
N ASP A 259 7.40 18.88 7.81
CA ASP A 259 8.82 19.21 7.63
C ASP A 259 9.72 18.80 8.83
N ALA A 260 9.13 18.54 10.00
CA ALA A 260 9.84 17.92 11.15
C ALA A 260 10.29 16.46 10.90
N VAL A 261 9.69 15.79 9.92
CA VAL A 261 10.02 14.42 9.46
C VAL A 261 10.66 14.45 8.07
N ALA A 262 10.49 15.52 7.29
CA ALA A 262 10.95 15.60 5.89
C ALA A 262 12.49 15.65 5.73
N GLN A 263 13.27 15.90 6.78
CA GLN A 263 14.74 15.88 6.74
C GLN A 263 15.36 14.52 6.35
N THR A 264 14.55 13.47 6.13
CA THR A 264 15.00 12.13 5.75
C THR A 264 14.36 11.57 4.47
N SER A 265 13.60 12.32 3.65
CA SER A 265 12.89 11.68 2.52
C SER A 265 12.58 12.44 1.20
N GLU A 266 13.03 13.69 0.98
CA GLU A 266 12.86 14.34 -0.35
C GLU A 266 14.16 14.76 -1.08
N ASP A 267 15.34 14.72 -0.45
CA ASP A 267 16.64 15.12 -1.07
C ASP A 267 17.72 14.00 -1.08
N ASP A 268 17.34 12.74 -0.86
CA ASP A 268 18.26 11.59 -0.81
C ASP A 268 18.29 10.76 -2.12
N ASP A 269 17.89 11.34 -3.25
CA ASP A 269 18.31 10.84 -4.57
C ASP A 269 19.64 11.51 -4.96
N PRO A 270 20.79 10.79 -4.87
CA PRO A 270 22.13 11.35 -5.16
C PRO A 270 22.35 11.76 -6.62
N ASP A 271 21.33 11.65 -7.47
CA ASP A 271 21.32 12.10 -8.86
C ASP A 271 20.51 13.38 -9.09
N LEU A 272 19.77 13.88 -8.09
CA LEU A 272 19.32 15.27 -8.10
C LEU A 272 20.54 16.19 -7.96
N LEU A 273 20.51 17.32 -8.68
CA LEU A 273 21.51 18.36 -8.51
C LEU A 273 21.16 19.18 -7.26
N PRO A 274 22.14 19.57 -6.42
CA PRO A 274 21.87 20.35 -5.23
C PRO A 274 21.20 21.68 -5.59
N ASP A 275 20.10 22.01 -4.90
CA ASP A 275 19.40 23.28 -5.09
C ASP A 275 20.35 24.45 -4.77
N ALA A 276 20.50 25.40 -5.71
CA ALA A 276 21.45 26.51 -5.55
C ALA A 276 21.11 27.34 -4.30
N ALA A 277 22.10 27.59 -3.44
CA ALA A 277 21.87 28.10 -2.09
C ALA A 277 21.46 29.59 -2.01
N ALA A 278 21.73 30.40 -3.03
CA ALA A 278 21.40 31.83 -3.08
C ALA A 278 20.26 32.10 -4.07
N ASP A 279 19.32 33.02 -3.77
CA ASP A 279 18.32 33.52 -4.74
C ASP A 279 19.03 33.80 -6.08
N VAL A 280 18.62 33.13 -7.16
CA VAL A 280 19.31 33.23 -8.46
C VAL A 280 19.10 34.68 -8.90
N PRO A 281 20.17 35.48 -9.03
CA PRO A 281 20.05 36.83 -9.58
C PRO A 281 19.36 36.72 -10.94
N GLN A 282 18.52 37.68 -11.32
CA GLN A 282 17.73 37.59 -12.56
C GLN A 282 18.66 37.36 -13.77
N LEU A 283 18.82 36.09 -14.15
CA LEU A 283 19.47 35.69 -15.38
C LEU A 283 18.51 36.00 -16.52
N HIS A 284 19.04 36.60 -17.57
CA HIS A 284 18.33 36.95 -18.77
C HIS A 284 18.76 36.06 -19.93
N VAL A 285 17.86 35.88 -20.89
CA VAL A 285 18.22 35.23 -22.16
C VAL A 285 19.32 36.06 -22.83
N GLN A 286 20.33 35.37 -23.39
CA GLN A 286 21.61 35.91 -23.87
C GLN A 286 22.64 36.30 -22.80
N ASP A 287 22.40 36.08 -21.50
CA ASP A 287 23.49 36.13 -20.52
C ASP A 287 24.55 35.07 -20.87
N THR A 288 25.83 35.45 -20.74
CA THR A 288 26.97 34.60 -21.14
C THR A 288 27.86 34.27 -19.95
N GLY A 289 28.46 33.08 -20.02
CA GLY A 289 29.29 32.53 -18.97
C GLY A 289 30.31 31.53 -19.48
N LEU A 290 31.00 30.90 -18.53
CA LEU A 290 32.04 29.90 -18.80
C LEU A 290 31.61 28.54 -18.26
N CYS A 291 31.75 27.49 -19.08
CA CYS A 291 31.72 26.12 -18.59
C CYS A 291 33.04 25.85 -17.85
N LEU A 292 32.97 25.69 -16.52
CA LEU A 292 34.12 25.44 -15.66
C LEU A 292 34.55 23.97 -15.67
N SER A 293 33.57 23.06 -15.59
CA SER A 293 33.79 21.62 -15.64
C SER A 293 32.63 20.89 -16.32
N LEU A 294 32.94 19.69 -16.83
CA LEU A 294 31.97 18.71 -17.32
C LEU A 294 32.28 17.39 -16.63
N GLU A 295 31.30 16.85 -15.93
CA GLU A 295 31.43 15.61 -15.17
C GLU A 295 30.45 14.57 -15.73
N THR A 296 30.99 13.45 -16.21
CA THR A 296 30.18 12.30 -16.62
C THR A 296 30.11 11.32 -15.45
N ARG A 297 28.91 11.15 -14.88
CA ARG A 297 28.65 10.13 -13.86
C ARG A 297 28.02 8.91 -14.52
N ARG A 298 28.56 7.72 -14.26
CA ARG A 298 28.00 6.45 -14.73
C ARG A 298 27.46 5.65 -13.56
N LYS A 299 26.32 4.98 -13.76
CA LYS A 299 25.72 4.04 -12.82
C LYS A 299 25.15 2.86 -13.62
N PRO A 300 25.14 1.63 -13.07
CA PRO A 300 24.42 0.55 -13.68
C PRO A 300 22.92 0.89 -13.69
N ALA A 301 22.27 0.66 -14.83
CA ALA A 301 20.82 0.75 -14.98
C ALA A 301 20.14 -0.06 -13.88
N ARG A 302 19.20 0.53 -13.15
CA ARG A 302 18.53 -0.13 -12.03
C ARG A 302 17.35 -0.95 -12.53
N PRO A 303 17.25 -2.25 -12.19
CA PRO A 303 16.06 -3.03 -12.51
C PRO A 303 14.81 -2.43 -11.85
N PRO A 304 13.61 -2.58 -12.46
CA PRO A 304 12.36 -2.13 -11.85
C PRO A 304 12.22 -2.64 -10.41
N ALA A 305 11.92 -1.75 -9.47
CA ALA A 305 11.85 -2.12 -8.06
C ALA A 305 10.80 -3.21 -7.82
N ARG A 306 11.19 -4.27 -7.09
CA ARG A 306 10.26 -5.32 -6.66
C ARG A 306 9.23 -4.75 -5.71
N TYR A 307 7.99 -5.20 -5.84
CA TYR A 307 6.89 -4.74 -5.01
C TYR A 307 7.18 -4.88 -3.51
N THR A 308 6.83 -3.85 -2.75
CA THR A 308 6.45 -3.97 -1.35
C THR A 308 4.94 -4.20 -1.25
N GLN A 309 4.41 -4.54 -0.07
CA GLN A 309 2.95 -4.63 0.07
C GLN A 309 2.24 -3.30 -0.24
N ALA A 310 2.83 -2.16 0.15
CA ALA A 310 2.24 -0.84 -0.09
C ALA A 310 2.24 -0.44 -1.57
N THR A 311 3.38 -0.62 -2.27
CA THR A 311 3.48 -0.28 -3.70
C THR A 311 2.57 -1.16 -4.56
N LEU A 312 2.40 -2.44 -4.19
CA LEU A 312 1.42 -3.31 -4.85
C LEU A 312 -0.03 -2.84 -4.57
N LEU A 313 -0.34 -2.38 -3.35
CA LEU A 313 -1.67 -1.83 -3.04
C LEU A 313 -1.99 -0.55 -3.82
N GLN A 314 -1.00 0.32 -4.06
CA GLN A 314 -1.13 1.50 -4.92
C GLN A 314 -1.44 1.08 -6.37
N ASP A 315 -0.67 0.14 -6.91
CA ASP A 315 -0.88 -0.37 -8.28
C ASP A 315 -2.21 -1.14 -8.44
N LEU A 316 -2.73 -1.77 -7.37
CA LEU A 316 -4.06 -2.38 -7.35
C LEU A 316 -5.21 -1.37 -7.18
N ALA A 317 -4.92 -0.18 -6.65
CA ALA A 317 -5.89 0.92 -6.64
C ALA A 317 -5.97 1.60 -8.00
N SER A 318 -4.86 1.65 -8.77
CA SER A 318 -4.78 2.27 -10.09
C SER A 318 -4.39 1.26 -11.18
N VAL A 319 -5.34 0.39 -11.55
CA VAL A 319 -5.07 -0.72 -12.48
C VAL A 319 -5.08 -0.33 -13.96
N THR A 320 -5.56 0.87 -14.29
CA THR A 320 -5.72 1.36 -15.67
C THR A 320 -4.44 1.31 -16.50
N GLN A 321 -3.28 1.51 -15.88
CA GLN A 321 -1.95 1.38 -16.50
C GLN A 321 -1.58 -0.06 -16.91
N PHE A 322 -2.17 -1.08 -16.28
CA PHE A 322 -1.92 -2.50 -16.56
C PHE A 322 -2.94 -3.14 -17.51
N VAL A 323 -4.04 -2.44 -17.79
CA VAL A 323 -5.06 -2.89 -18.75
C VAL A 323 -4.52 -2.71 -20.16
N GLN A 324 -4.50 -3.80 -20.93
CA GLN A 324 -3.96 -3.85 -22.29
C GLN A 324 -4.97 -3.33 -23.31
N ASP A 325 -6.27 -3.62 -23.11
CA ASP A 325 -7.35 -3.17 -23.99
C ASP A 325 -7.63 -1.65 -23.82
N PRO A 326 -7.46 -0.81 -24.86
CA PRO A 326 -7.70 0.63 -24.78
C PRO A 326 -9.15 1.02 -24.47
N ALA A 327 -10.13 0.20 -24.87
CA ALA A 327 -11.55 0.46 -24.60
C ALA A 327 -11.88 0.17 -23.13
N ILE A 328 -11.33 -0.92 -22.56
CA ILE A 328 -11.45 -1.21 -21.13
C ILE A 328 -10.75 -0.10 -20.32
N ARG A 329 -9.53 0.30 -20.71
CA ARG A 329 -8.79 1.40 -20.05
C ARG A 329 -9.59 2.71 -20.02
N THR A 330 -10.07 3.15 -21.18
CA THR A 330 -10.87 4.39 -21.31
C THR A 330 -12.12 4.34 -20.43
N ARG A 331 -12.77 3.17 -20.37
CA ARG A 331 -13.97 2.98 -19.56
C ARG A 331 -13.70 3.07 -18.07
N LEU A 332 -12.62 2.46 -17.59
CA LEU A 332 -12.22 2.53 -16.18
C LEU A 332 -11.91 3.97 -15.79
N GLN A 333 -11.11 4.67 -16.60
CA GLN A 333 -10.77 6.09 -16.37
C GLN A 333 -12.00 6.99 -16.20
N ALA A 334 -13.13 6.68 -16.85
CA ALA A 334 -14.39 7.42 -16.68
C ALA A 334 -15.11 7.13 -15.34
N LEU A 335 -14.89 5.98 -14.71
CA LEU A 335 -15.41 5.67 -13.36
C LEU A 335 -14.68 6.48 -12.27
N ASP A 336 -13.50 7.01 -12.61
CA ASP A 336 -12.52 7.48 -11.64
C ASP A 336 -12.58 8.99 -11.38
N GLU A 337 -13.34 9.74 -12.19
CA GLU A 337 -13.50 11.20 -12.04
C GLU A 337 -13.96 11.59 -10.63
N ALA A 338 -14.71 10.73 -9.95
CA ALA A 338 -15.22 10.93 -8.61
C ALA A 338 -14.25 10.48 -7.47
N LYS A 339 -13.29 9.59 -7.73
CA LYS A 339 -12.44 8.93 -6.72
C LYS A 339 -10.93 9.09 -6.98
N PRO A 340 -10.32 10.21 -6.57
CA PRO A 340 -8.88 10.39 -6.73
C PRO A 340 -8.07 9.33 -5.99
N GLY A 341 -7.28 8.55 -6.71
CA GLY A 341 -6.42 7.48 -6.17
C GLY A 341 -7.00 6.06 -6.27
N GLU A 342 -8.25 5.89 -6.67
CA GLU A 342 -8.92 4.60 -6.85
C GLU A 342 -9.39 4.47 -8.32
N TYR A 343 -8.42 4.27 -9.22
CA TYR A 343 -8.59 4.26 -10.67
C TYR A 343 -8.90 2.87 -11.23
N GLY A 344 -10.17 2.54 -11.41
CA GLY A 344 -10.67 1.22 -11.82
C GLY A 344 -10.34 0.11 -10.83
N GLY A 345 -10.02 0.48 -9.58
CA GLY A 345 -9.27 -0.32 -8.62
C GLY A 345 -9.79 -1.74 -8.39
N VAL A 346 -8.87 -2.70 -8.30
CA VAL A 346 -9.22 -4.12 -8.17
C VAL A 346 -9.28 -4.52 -6.69
N GLY A 347 -10.45 -4.99 -6.29
CA GLY A 347 -10.79 -5.24 -4.89
C GLY A 347 -11.12 -3.92 -4.15
N THR A 348 -11.82 -4.03 -3.02
CA THR A 348 -12.06 -2.91 -2.11
C THR A 348 -10.81 -2.69 -1.23
N PRO A 349 -10.59 -1.48 -0.67
CA PRO A 349 -9.42 -1.21 0.18
C PRO A 349 -9.20 -2.25 1.29
N ALA A 350 -10.28 -2.67 1.96
CA ALA A 350 -10.24 -3.66 3.02
C ALA A 350 -9.96 -5.10 2.54
N SER A 351 -10.19 -5.42 1.25
CA SER A 351 -9.95 -6.77 0.72
C SER A 351 -8.56 -6.95 0.11
N ARG A 352 -7.90 -5.88 -0.35
CA ARG A 352 -6.56 -5.95 -0.98
C ARG A 352 -5.51 -6.56 -0.06
N SER A 353 -5.44 -6.13 1.21
CA SER A 353 -4.53 -6.72 2.21
C SER A 353 -4.83 -8.21 2.45
N LEU A 354 -6.10 -8.59 2.55
CA LEU A 354 -6.52 -9.98 2.73
C LEU A 354 -6.13 -10.86 1.52
N ILE A 355 -6.19 -10.33 0.30
CA ILE A 355 -5.75 -11.05 -0.91
C ILE A 355 -4.24 -11.33 -0.86
N LEU A 356 -3.42 -10.38 -0.40
CA LEU A 356 -1.98 -10.60 -0.21
C LEU A 356 -1.71 -11.66 0.87
N GLU A 357 -2.40 -11.59 2.01
CA GLU A 357 -2.29 -12.60 3.06
C GLU A 357 -2.66 -14.00 2.54
N ILE A 358 -3.71 -14.13 1.72
CA ILE A 358 -4.10 -15.39 1.07
C ILE A 358 -3.02 -15.91 0.11
N LEU A 359 -2.40 -15.04 -0.69
CA LEU A 359 -1.33 -15.43 -1.63
C LEU A 359 -0.06 -15.89 -0.90
N ILE A 360 0.29 -15.26 0.24
CA ILE A 360 1.40 -15.64 1.11
C ILE A 360 1.08 -16.98 1.81
N GLN A 361 -0.09 -17.11 2.44
CA GLN A 361 -0.54 -18.34 3.12
C GLN A 361 -0.61 -19.56 2.18
N ARG A 362 -0.88 -19.35 0.89
CA ARG A 362 -0.90 -20.41 -0.14
C ARG A 362 0.48 -20.76 -0.70
N GLY A 363 1.52 -20.09 -0.24
CA GLY A 363 2.91 -20.26 -0.67
C GLY A 363 3.15 -19.84 -2.12
N TYR A 364 2.35 -18.91 -2.65
CA TYR A 364 2.57 -18.34 -3.99
C TYR A 364 3.46 -17.10 -3.95
N LEU A 365 3.37 -16.32 -2.87
CA LEU A 365 4.26 -15.21 -2.56
C LEU A 365 5.03 -15.50 -1.26
N SER A 366 6.19 -14.88 -1.11
CA SER A 366 6.99 -14.83 0.11
C SER A 366 7.45 -13.40 0.38
N GLU A 367 7.84 -13.11 1.61
CA GLU A 367 8.38 -11.81 2.01
C GLU A 367 9.90 -11.93 2.21
N GLN A 368 10.66 -11.04 1.57
CA GLN A 368 12.11 -10.90 1.76
C GLN A 368 12.40 -9.45 2.17
N GLY A 369 12.62 -9.23 3.46
CA GLY A 369 12.64 -7.88 4.05
C GLY A 369 11.28 -7.21 3.85
N GLN A 370 11.28 -6.06 3.15
CA GLN A 370 10.07 -5.32 2.78
C GLN A 370 9.44 -5.76 1.44
N HIS A 371 10.13 -6.60 0.66
CA HIS A 371 9.71 -6.96 -0.70
C HIS A 371 8.89 -8.24 -0.74
N LEU A 372 7.87 -8.25 -1.61
CA LEU A 372 7.10 -9.42 -2.02
C LEU A 372 7.80 -10.09 -3.19
N ILE A 373 8.09 -11.38 -3.04
CA ILE A 373 8.76 -12.22 -4.05
C ILE A 373 7.83 -13.36 -4.44
N SER A 374 7.68 -13.59 -5.75
CA SER A 374 6.97 -14.76 -6.29
C SER A 374 7.79 -16.03 -6.12
N THR A 375 7.17 -17.05 -5.53
CA THR A 375 7.79 -18.38 -5.35
C THR A 375 7.75 -19.18 -6.67
N ASP A 376 8.57 -20.22 -6.79
CA ASP A 376 8.50 -21.17 -7.92
C ASP A 376 7.09 -21.73 -8.12
N ARG A 377 6.38 -21.98 -7.01
CA ARG A 377 4.98 -22.44 -6.99
C ARG A 377 4.02 -21.38 -7.55
N GLY A 378 4.23 -20.11 -7.21
CA GLY A 378 3.46 -18.98 -7.76
C GLY A 378 3.73 -18.77 -9.26
N ARG A 379 5.01 -18.81 -9.66
CA ARG A 379 5.45 -18.70 -11.06
C ARG A 379 4.87 -19.83 -11.92
N ALA A 380 5.02 -21.08 -11.48
CA ALA A 380 4.45 -22.24 -12.17
C ALA A 380 2.93 -22.14 -12.33
N LEU A 381 2.20 -21.61 -11.34
CA LEU A 381 0.76 -21.36 -11.49
C LEU A 381 0.48 -20.33 -12.59
N ILE A 382 1.22 -19.22 -12.64
CA ILE A 382 1.04 -18.18 -13.65
C ILE A 382 1.43 -18.66 -15.06
N ASP A 383 2.44 -19.54 -15.18
CA ASP A 383 2.84 -20.11 -16.47
C ASP A 383 1.85 -21.15 -17.01
N LEU A 384 1.15 -21.87 -16.12
CA LEU A 384 0.11 -22.82 -16.49
C LEU A 384 -1.18 -22.17 -16.99
N LEU A 385 -1.45 -20.93 -16.58
CA LEU A 385 -2.74 -20.29 -16.82
C LEU A 385 -2.77 -19.45 -18.11
N PRO A 386 -3.92 -19.43 -18.81
CA PRO A 386 -4.10 -18.59 -19.99
C PRO A 386 -4.00 -17.10 -19.63
N ASP A 387 -3.55 -16.27 -20.57
CA ASP A 387 -3.28 -14.84 -20.35
C ASP A 387 -4.45 -14.09 -19.69
N LYS A 388 -5.68 -14.33 -20.17
CA LYS A 388 -6.91 -13.74 -19.60
C LYS A 388 -7.14 -14.01 -18.10
N ALA A 389 -6.56 -15.08 -17.55
CA ALA A 389 -6.70 -15.44 -16.13
C ALA A 389 -5.60 -14.83 -15.24
N LYS A 390 -4.53 -14.29 -15.84
CA LYS A 390 -3.38 -13.68 -15.14
C LYS A 390 -3.20 -12.18 -15.43
N THR A 391 -3.90 -11.59 -16.40
CA THR A 391 -3.98 -10.13 -16.57
C THR A 391 -5.18 -9.53 -15.83
N LEU A 392 -5.18 -8.20 -15.66
CA LEU A 392 -6.23 -7.48 -14.92
C LEU A 392 -7.47 -7.19 -15.77
N ASP A 393 -7.39 -7.28 -17.10
CA ASP A 393 -8.43 -6.87 -18.06
C ASP A 393 -9.80 -7.48 -17.75
N LEU A 394 -9.87 -8.81 -17.56
CA LEU A 394 -11.12 -9.50 -17.23
C LEU A 394 -11.69 -9.07 -15.88
N THR A 395 -10.81 -8.81 -14.90
CA THR A 395 -11.22 -8.41 -13.55
C THR A 395 -11.79 -7.00 -13.56
N ALA A 396 -11.18 -6.11 -14.31
CA ALA A 396 -11.60 -4.72 -14.46
C ALA A 396 -12.85 -4.60 -15.35
N TRP A 397 -12.98 -5.44 -16.39
CA TRP A 397 -14.22 -5.53 -17.18
C TRP A 397 -15.43 -5.95 -16.33
N TRP A 398 -15.31 -7.00 -15.50
CA TRP A 398 -16.40 -7.38 -14.58
C TRP A 398 -16.67 -6.33 -13.49
N HIS A 399 -15.67 -5.55 -13.08
CA HIS A 399 -15.91 -4.44 -12.17
C HIS A 399 -16.72 -3.32 -12.85
N ALA A 400 -16.35 -2.94 -14.08
CA ALA A 400 -17.09 -1.94 -14.85
C ALA A 400 -18.54 -2.38 -15.11
N GLU A 401 -18.80 -3.66 -15.44
CA GLU A 401 -20.16 -4.18 -15.59
C GLU A 401 -20.93 -4.22 -14.25
N GLN A 402 -20.28 -4.41 -13.10
CA GLN A 402 -20.94 -4.30 -11.79
C GLN A 402 -21.42 -2.87 -11.51
N VAL A 403 -20.62 -1.85 -11.82
CA VAL A 403 -21.03 -0.45 -11.66
C VAL A 403 -22.24 -0.09 -12.54
N ARG A 404 -22.36 -0.68 -13.74
CA ARG A 404 -23.57 -0.53 -14.58
C ARG A 404 -24.81 -1.13 -13.94
N ILE A 405 -24.68 -2.28 -13.27
CA ILE A 405 -25.79 -2.94 -12.58
C ILE A 405 -26.25 -2.05 -11.41
N GLU A 406 -25.31 -1.45 -10.67
CA GLU A 406 -25.60 -0.45 -9.64
C GLU A 406 -26.30 0.80 -10.20
N ALA A 407 -25.90 1.25 -11.41
CA ALA A 407 -26.54 2.36 -12.14
C ALA A 407 -27.87 1.98 -12.84
N GLY A 408 -28.26 0.71 -12.87
CA GLY A 408 -29.44 0.22 -13.58
C GLY A 408 -29.31 0.13 -15.12
N GLU A 409 -28.10 0.28 -15.65
CA GLU A 409 -27.80 0.24 -17.10
C GLU A 409 -27.59 -1.18 -17.66
N GLN A 410 -27.53 -2.19 -16.79
CA GLN A 410 -27.24 -3.58 -17.14
C GLN A 410 -28.09 -4.52 -16.26
N ASP A 411 -28.66 -5.57 -16.86
CA ASP A 411 -29.42 -6.57 -16.11
C ASP A 411 -28.50 -7.65 -15.51
N ILE A 412 -28.78 -8.00 -14.26
CA ILE A 412 -28.00 -8.98 -13.51
C ILE A 412 -28.08 -10.40 -14.11
N LYS A 413 -29.21 -10.79 -14.72
CA LYS A 413 -29.37 -12.13 -15.30
C LYS A 413 -28.62 -12.25 -16.61
N THR A 414 -28.64 -11.21 -17.44
CA THR A 414 -27.80 -11.10 -18.66
C THR A 414 -26.32 -11.20 -18.28
N TYR A 415 -25.85 -10.34 -17.38
CA TYR A 415 -24.46 -10.36 -16.91
C TYR A 415 -24.04 -11.74 -16.35
N LEU A 416 -24.87 -12.37 -15.51
CA LEU A 416 -24.57 -13.71 -14.99
C LEU A 416 -24.54 -14.79 -16.09
N SER A 417 -25.39 -14.66 -17.11
CA SER A 417 -25.39 -15.59 -18.26
C SER A 417 -24.11 -15.46 -19.07
N ASP A 418 -23.65 -14.22 -19.32
CA ASP A 418 -22.39 -13.93 -20.03
C ASP A 418 -21.17 -14.45 -19.26
N VAL A 419 -21.13 -14.24 -17.93
CA VAL A 419 -20.06 -14.76 -17.06
C VAL A 419 -20.04 -16.29 -17.07
N LEU A 420 -21.21 -16.95 -16.99
CA LEU A 420 -21.29 -18.42 -17.04
C LEU A 420 -20.88 -18.99 -18.41
N ALA A 421 -21.29 -18.35 -19.51
CA ALA A 421 -20.88 -18.74 -20.87
C ALA A 421 -19.36 -18.60 -21.06
N HIS A 422 -18.77 -17.50 -20.56
CA HIS A 422 -17.32 -17.30 -20.58
C HIS A 422 -16.59 -18.36 -19.75
N LEU A 423 -17.03 -18.62 -18.52
CA LEU A 423 -16.43 -19.65 -17.66
C LEU A 423 -16.52 -21.05 -18.29
N GLN A 424 -17.64 -21.39 -18.92
CA GLN A 424 -17.80 -22.66 -19.62
C GLN A 424 -16.82 -22.81 -20.78
N ALA A 425 -16.64 -21.77 -21.60
CA ALA A 425 -15.70 -21.77 -22.73
C ALA A 425 -14.24 -21.92 -22.28
N GLU A 426 -13.82 -21.23 -21.22
CA GLU A 426 -12.47 -21.37 -20.66
C GLU A 426 -12.27 -22.78 -20.04
N ILE A 427 -13.28 -23.32 -19.34
CA ILE A 427 -13.26 -24.70 -18.80
C ILE A 427 -13.12 -25.74 -19.93
N ASP A 428 -13.88 -25.62 -21.02
CA ASP A 428 -13.82 -26.58 -22.12
C ASP A 428 -12.54 -26.45 -22.95
N THR A 429 -11.98 -25.24 -23.05
CA THR A 429 -10.63 -25.00 -23.57
C THR A 429 -9.60 -25.75 -22.74
N LEU A 430 -9.63 -25.63 -21.41
CA LEU A 430 -8.71 -26.31 -20.49
C LEU A 430 -8.87 -27.84 -20.50
N LYS A 431 -10.09 -28.36 -20.65
CA LYS A 431 -10.33 -29.81 -20.84
C LYS A 431 -9.73 -30.34 -22.15
N THR A 432 -9.75 -29.53 -23.21
CA THR A 432 -9.34 -29.94 -24.57
C THR A 432 -7.84 -29.80 -24.78
N ALA A 433 -7.26 -28.66 -24.41
CA ALA A 433 -5.82 -28.41 -24.49
C ALA A 433 -5.03 -29.14 -23.40
N GLY A 434 -5.68 -29.42 -22.27
CA GLY A 434 -5.03 -29.89 -21.05
C GLY A 434 -4.23 -28.79 -20.35
N LEU A 435 -3.82 -29.08 -19.12
CA LEU A 435 -2.80 -28.31 -18.41
C LEU A 435 -1.58 -29.20 -18.22
N SER A 436 -0.43 -28.78 -18.75
CA SER A 436 0.85 -29.47 -18.53
C SER A 436 1.39 -29.16 -17.14
N ILE A 437 0.61 -29.51 -16.10
CA ILE A 437 0.98 -29.34 -14.70
C ILE A 437 2.28 -30.11 -14.48
N PRO A 438 3.43 -29.45 -14.21
CA PRO A 438 4.64 -30.18 -13.89
C PRO A 438 4.33 -31.04 -12.68
N ALA A 439 4.56 -32.34 -12.81
CA ALA A 439 4.45 -33.24 -11.68
C ALA A 439 5.32 -32.64 -10.54
N PRO A 440 4.85 -32.62 -9.28
CA PRO A 440 5.72 -32.23 -8.19
C PRO A 440 7.00 -33.05 -8.26
N ALA A 441 8.12 -32.52 -7.79
CA ALA A 441 9.36 -33.29 -7.70
C ALA A 441 9.17 -34.44 -6.69
N ILE A 442 8.61 -35.55 -7.16
CA ILE A 442 8.31 -36.74 -6.37
C ILE A 442 9.65 -37.43 -6.13
N THR A 443 10.39 -36.95 -5.12
CA THR A 443 11.58 -37.63 -4.64
C THR A 443 11.13 -38.94 -4.02
N ALA A 444 11.38 -40.05 -4.72
CA ALA A 444 11.16 -41.38 -4.18
C ALA A 444 11.96 -41.53 -2.87
N CYS A 445 11.34 -42.10 -1.84
CA CYS A 445 11.97 -42.31 -0.55
C CYS A 445 13.20 -43.22 -0.72
N PRO A 446 14.44 -42.79 -0.42
CA PRO A 446 15.63 -43.61 -0.62
C PRO A 446 15.61 -44.92 0.17
N VAL A 447 14.93 -44.91 1.32
CA VAL A 447 14.85 -46.03 2.27
C VAL A 447 13.90 -47.12 1.78
N CYS A 448 12.61 -46.81 1.56
CA CYS A 448 11.63 -47.84 1.17
C CYS A 448 11.40 -47.96 -0.34
N ARG A 449 11.83 -46.99 -1.15
CA ARG A 449 11.70 -46.90 -2.62
C ARG A 449 10.28 -46.98 -3.21
N VAL A 450 9.27 -47.23 -2.37
CA VAL A 450 7.84 -47.31 -2.71
C VAL A 450 7.09 -46.05 -2.28
N GLY A 451 7.45 -45.50 -1.11
CA GLY A 451 6.92 -44.22 -0.64
C GLY A 451 7.63 -43.03 -1.27
N VAL A 452 7.07 -41.84 -1.10
CA VAL A 452 7.58 -40.58 -1.66
C VAL A 452 7.81 -39.57 -0.55
N LEU A 453 8.79 -38.69 -0.66
CA LEU A 453 9.06 -37.68 0.35
C LEU A 453 8.06 -36.53 0.25
N GLN A 454 7.54 -36.09 1.39
CA GLN A 454 6.55 -35.02 1.54
C GLN A 454 6.92 -34.17 2.76
N LYS A 455 6.87 -32.83 2.66
CA LYS A 455 6.99 -31.98 3.85
C LYS A 455 5.90 -32.30 4.87
N ARG A 456 6.30 -32.50 6.13
CA ARG A 456 5.43 -32.62 7.30
C ARG A 456 6.02 -31.80 8.45
N PRO A 457 5.21 -31.38 9.45
CA PRO A 457 5.74 -30.82 10.69
C PRO A 457 6.59 -31.85 11.45
N CYS A 458 7.73 -31.40 11.96
CA CYS A 458 8.71 -32.19 12.68
C CYS A 458 9.25 -31.42 13.88
N GLU A 459 9.93 -32.10 14.80
CA GLU A 459 10.59 -31.44 15.93
C GLU A 459 11.76 -30.59 15.40
N GLY A 460 11.69 -29.27 15.57
CA GLY A 460 12.65 -28.31 15.03
C GLY A 460 12.24 -27.60 13.71
N GLY A 461 11.10 -27.94 13.08
CA GLY A 461 10.61 -27.22 11.90
C GLY A 461 9.82 -28.08 10.90
N GLU A 462 9.86 -27.72 9.62
CA GLU A 462 9.38 -28.60 8.54
C GLU A 462 10.46 -29.62 8.17
N CYS A 463 10.10 -30.89 7.97
CA CYS A 463 11.02 -31.89 7.44
C CYS A 463 10.36 -32.82 6.41
N TRP A 464 11.16 -33.38 5.52
CA TRP A 464 10.71 -34.23 4.42
C TRP A 464 10.55 -35.68 4.89
N CYS A 465 9.30 -36.07 5.14
CA CYS A 465 8.94 -37.40 5.63
C CYS A 465 8.43 -38.30 4.51
N CYS A 466 8.68 -39.61 4.60
CA CYS A 466 8.10 -40.58 3.69
C CYS A 466 6.57 -40.66 3.82
N SER A 467 5.86 -40.72 2.69
CA SER A 467 4.40 -40.81 2.62
C SER A 467 3.84 -42.07 3.31
N ARG A 468 4.61 -43.16 3.35
CA ARG A 468 4.29 -44.43 4.04
C ARG A 468 4.59 -44.43 5.54
N ASP A 469 4.90 -43.30 6.16
CA ASP A 469 4.94 -43.16 7.62
C ASP A 469 3.56 -43.53 8.22
N PRO A 470 3.46 -44.47 9.19
CA PRO A 470 4.50 -44.96 10.10
C PRO A 470 5.31 -46.20 9.65
N GLU A 471 4.94 -46.86 8.55
CA GLU A 471 5.60 -48.05 8.01
C GLU A 471 7.04 -47.77 7.53
N CYS A 472 7.27 -46.56 7.02
CA CYS A 472 8.61 -46.05 6.71
C CYS A 472 8.82 -44.67 7.36
N ARG A 473 9.65 -44.63 8.41
CA ARG A 473 9.92 -43.42 9.21
C ARG A 473 11.04 -42.53 8.67
N ALA A 474 11.38 -42.66 7.39
CA ALA A 474 12.45 -41.87 6.79
C ALA A 474 12.10 -40.37 6.82
N ALA A 475 13.00 -39.56 7.37
CA ALA A 475 12.87 -38.12 7.52
C ALA A 475 14.20 -37.44 7.14
N TYR A 476 14.12 -36.33 6.42
CA TYR A 476 15.26 -35.56 5.93
C TYR A 476 15.07 -34.07 6.19
N ALA A 477 16.16 -33.35 6.45
CA ALA A 477 16.12 -31.90 6.59
C ALA A 477 15.66 -31.22 5.27
N ASP A 478 15.06 -30.04 5.38
CA ASP A 478 14.79 -29.18 4.22
C ASP A 478 16.05 -28.38 3.87
N ASP A 479 16.49 -28.46 2.61
CA ASP A 479 17.49 -27.59 2.01
C ASP A 479 16.83 -26.80 0.88
N ARG A 480 16.50 -25.53 1.18
CA ARG A 480 15.88 -24.58 0.24
C ARG A 480 14.66 -25.14 -0.51
N GLY A 481 13.78 -25.85 0.21
CA GLY A 481 12.58 -26.45 -0.38
C GLY A 481 12.78 -27.81 -1.04
N ASN A 482 13.93 -28.47 -0.86
CA ASN A 482 14.20 -29.84 -1.32
C ASN A 482 14.65 -30.75 -0.16
N PRO A 483 14.43 -32.08 -0.23
CA PRO A 483 14.92 -33.00 0.79
C PRO A 483 16.45 -33.16 0.72
N ASN A 484 17.15 -32.80 1.79
CA ASN A 484 18.59 -33.06 1.91
C ASN A 484 18.85 -34.54 2.19
N LEU A 485 19.03 -35.33 1.13
CA LEU A 485 19.21 -36.78 1.21
C LEU A 485 20.48 -37.23 1.95
N ASN A 486 21.44 -36.31 2.16
CA ASN A 486 22.67 -36.56 2.91
C ASN A 486 22.50 -36.31 4.43
N MET A 487 21.39 -35.70 4.86
CA MET A 487 21.12 -35.32 6.25
C MET A 487 19.83 -36.00 6.75
N VAL A 488 19.97 -37.27 7.15
CA VAL A 488 18.90 -38.07 7.74
C VAL A 488 18.59 -37.57 9.16
N MET A 489 17.32 -37.30 9.45
CA MET A 489 16.87 -36.89 10.78
C MET A 489 16.36 -38.10 11.59
N ALA A 490 16.78 -38.20 12.86
CA ALA A 490 16.21 -39.14 13.80
C ALA A 490 14.85 -38.63 14.30
N ARG A 491 13.81 -39.46 14.24
CA ARG A 491 12.44 -39.08 14.65
C ARG A 491 12.12 -39.57 16.06
N GLN A 492 11.91 -38.64 16.98
CA GLN A 492 10.96 -38.83 18.08
C GLN A 492 9.60 -38.23 17.67
N ALA A 493 8.51 -38.75 18.22
CA ALA A 493 7.17 -38.39 17.78
C ALA A 493 6.60 -37.25 18.65
N VAL A 494 6.46 -36.06 18.08
CA VAL A 494 5.72 -34.96 18.71
C VAL A 494 4.22 -35.21 18.49
N ALA A 495 3.46 -35.34 19.57
CA ALA A 495 2.01 -35.46 19.50
C ALA A 495 1.39 -34.19 18.89
N ALA A 496 0.44 -34.35 17.97
CA ALA A 496 -0.29 -33.22 17.42
C ALA A 496 -1.04 -32.47 18.53
N LYS A 497 -0.81 -31.16 18.66
CA LYS A 497 -1.68 -30.31 19.49
C LYS A 497 -3.10 -30.38 18.90
N PRO A 498 -4.14 -30.62 19.71
CA PRO A 498 -5.50 -30.66 19.21
C PRO A 498 -5.88 -29.29 18.64
N VAL A 499 -6.37 -29.29 17.41
CA VAL A 499 -6.97 -28.10 16.80
C VAL A 499 -8.22 -27.76 17.60
N ARG A 500 -8.27 -26.58 18.23
CA ARG A 500 -9.53 -26.06 18.76
C ARG A 500 -10.41 -25.67 17.58
N GLU A 501 -11.36 -26.54 17.25
CA GLU A 501 -12.45 -26.21 16.33
C GLU A 501 -13.26 -25.05 16.91
N ARG A 502 -13.11 -23.85 16.32
CA ARG A 502 -14.09 -22.77 16.48
C ARG A 502 -15.30 -23.13 15.61
N CYS A 503 -16.19 -23.95 16.15
CA CYS A 503 -17.52 -24.15 15.57
C CYS A 503 -18.30 -22.83 15.64
N GLY A 504 -18.43 -22.15 14.50
CA GLY A 504 -19.41 -21.08 14.33
C GLY A 504 -20.47 -21.52 13.34
N HIS A 505 -21.69 -21.80 13.82
CA HIS A 505 -22.96 -21.58 13.10
C HIS A 505 -24.18 -21.86 14.02
N VAL A 506 -24.74 -20.77 14.55
CA VAL A 506 -26.15 -20.36 14.37
C VAL A 506 -27.20 -21.48 14.17
N LEU A 507 -27.89 -21.88 15.25
CA LEU A 507 -29.37 -21.93 15.44
C LEU A 507 -29.78 -22.96 16.51
N LEU A 508 -30.70 -22.57 17.42
CA LEU A 508 -32.02 -23.20 17.66
C LEU A 508 -32.62 -22.80 19.02
N GLN A 509 -33.91 -22.44 19.00
CA GLN A 509 -34.88 -22.45 20.10
C GLN A 509 -36.28 -22.59 19.49
N PRO A 510 -37.31 -23.04 20.23
CA PRO A 510 -37.34 -23.91 21.40
C PRO A 510 -38.20 -25.19 21.09
N PRO A 511 -38.60 -26.07 22.05
CA PRO A 511 -39.67 -25.76 23.02
C PRO A 511 -39.49 -26.35 24.45
N ASP A 512 -40.30 -25.85 25.37
CA ASP A 512 -40.62 -26.41 26.70
C ASP A 512 -41.98 -27.17 26.57
N PRO A 513 -42.30 -28.22 27.37
CA PRO A 513 -42.89 -27.99 28.70
C PRO A 513 -42.61 -29.05 29.81
N GLN A 514 -42.53 -28.56 31.05
CA GLN A 514 -43.04 -29.17 32.31
C GLN A 514 -42.63 -30.60 32.70
N THR A 515 -41.87 -30.73 33.81
CA THR A 515 -42.40 -31.34 35.06
C THR A 515 -41.51 -31.05 36.29
N GLN A 516 -42.10 -31.12 37.48
CA GLN A 516 -41.51 -30.74 38.78
C GLN A 516 -40.83 -31.93 39.49
N GLY A 517 -39.84 -31.66 40.36
CA GLY A 517 -39.28 -32.66 41.29
C GLY A 517 -38.24 -32.07 42.25
N LEU A 518 -38.42 -32.24 43.56
CA LEU A 518 -37.64 -31.63 44.65
C LEU A 518 -36.78 -32.64 45.44
N CYS A 519 -35.93 -32.12 46.35
CA CYS A 519 -35.11 -32.81 47.38
C CYS A 519 -33.84 -33.53 46.86
N GLY A 520 -32.68 -33.65 47.55
CA GLY A 520 -32.19 -33.24 48.89
C GLY A 520 -31.12 -34.26 49.37
N GLY A 521 -30.11 -34.00 50.21
CA GLY A 521 -29.65 -32.84 51.00
C GLY A 521 -28.46 -33.24 51.93
N SER A 522 -28.01 -32.36 52.86
CA SER A 522 -26.85 -32.50 53.81
C SER A 522 -25.45 -32.23 53.20
N GLY A 523 -24.45 -31.68 53.91
CA GLY A 523 -24.39 -31.14 55.29
C GLY A 523 -22.92 -30.92 55.76
N SER A 524 -22.69 -30.17 56.86
CA SER A 524 -21.39 -29.95 57.60
C SER A 524 -20.24 -29.24 56.83
N ASP A 525 -19.42 -28.33 57.38
CA ASP A 525 -19.35 -27.68 58.70
C ASP A 525 -18.76 -26.25 58.61
N ASP A 526 -19.15 -25.39 59.57
CA ASP A 526 -18.56 -24.11 60.01
C ASP A 526 -18.07 -24.33 61.49
N PRO A 527 -17.23 -23.49 62.17
CA PRO A 527 -17.27 -22.01 62.13
C PRO A 527 -15.95 -21.22 62.43
N GLU A 528 -15.99 -19.88 62.27
CA GLU A 528 -15.39 -18.78 63.09
C GLU A 528 -15.32 -17.50 62.23
N GLY A 529 -15.70 -16.27 62.64
CA GLY A 529 -16.42 -15.77 63.83
C GLY A 529 -16.38 -14.22 63.93
N TRP A 530 -17.48 -13.57 64.36
CA TRP A 530 -17.58 -12.19 64.94
C TRP A 530 -17.23 -10.97 64.03
N GLN A 531 -17.84 -9.77 64.11
CA GLN A 531 -19.08 -9.29 64.76
C GLN A 531 -19.60 -7.94 64.16
N THR A 532 -20.92 -7.83 63.98
CA THR A 532 -21.82 -6.64 64.11
C THR A 532 -21.47 -5.22 63.64
N GLY A 533 -22.36 -4.66 62.81
CA GLY A 533 -22.75 -3.24 62.75
C GLY A 533 -24.17 -3.12 62.15
N ARG A 534 -25.06 -2.26 62.70
CA ARG A 534 -26.50 -2.18 62.34
C ARG A 534 -26.91 -0.83 61.74
N ASP A 535 -28.14 -0.81 61.21
CA ASP A 535 -29.01 0.32 60.89
C ASP A 535 -28.67 1.16 59.64
N SER A 536 -29.63 1.66 58.85
CA SER A 536 -31.07 1.32 58.69
C SER A 536 -31.62 2.01 57.42
N GLY A 537 -32.80 1.61 56.93
CA GLY A 537 -33.57 2.38 55.94
C GLY A 537 -33.61 1.77 54.52
N ARG A 538 -34.81 1.36 54.09
CA ARG A 538 -35.15 1.04 52.69
C ARG A 538 -36.11 2.10 52.17
N GLU A 539 -35.93 2.55 50.92
CA GLU A 539 -37.04 2.83 49.99
C GLU A 539 -36.54 2.62 48.54
N PRO A 540 -37.37 2.11 47.61
CA PRO A 540 -36.91 1.67 46.29
C PRO A 540 -37.07 2.73 45.20
N VAL A 541 -36.05 2.88 44.35
CA VAL A 541 -36.12 3.73 43.14
C VAL A 541 -36.74 2.94 41.99
N GLN A 542 -37.72 3.55 41.31
CA GLN A 542 -38.42 2.99 40.16
C GLN A 542 -37.58 3.10 38.86
N TRP A 543 -37.71 2.10 37.99
CA TRP A 543 -37.18 2.12 36.62
C TRP A 543 -38.29 2.50 35.63
N PRO A 544 -38.03 3.33 34.60
CA PRO A 544 -39.02 3.69 33.60
C PRO A 544 -39.18 2.61 32.52
N GLU A 545 -40.41 2.35 32.10
CA GLU A 545 -40.76 1.43 31.02
C GLU A 545 -40.55 2.04 29.61
N PRO A 546 -40.31 1.21 28.57
CA PRO A 546 -40.11 1.68 27.20
C PRO A 546 -41.43 1.98 26.48
N SER A 547 -41.47 3.10 25.74
CA SER A 547 -42.62 3.47 24.91
C SER A 547 -42.56 2.84 23.51
N VAL A 548 -43.64 2.17 23.10
CA VAL A 548 -43.84 1.62 21.75
C VAL A 548 -45.13 2.20 21.16
N VAL A 549 -45.05 2.90 20.02
CA VAL A 549 -46.16 3.10 19.09
C VAL A 549 -45.64 3.17 17.65
N SER A 550 -46.10 2.25 16.81
CA SER A 550 -46.13 2.33 15.33
C SER A 550 -47.60 2.61 14.90
N PRO A 551 -47.97 2.81 13.61
CA PRO A 551 -47.51 2.08 12.42
C PRO A 551 -46.47 2.81 11.58
#